data_AF-A0A1Q5E860-F1
#
_entry.id   AF-A0A1Q5E860-F1
#
_cell.length_a   1.000
_cell.length_b   1.000
_cell.length_c   1.000
_cell.angle_alpha   90.00
_cell.angle_beta   90.00
_cell.angle_gamma   90.00
#
_symmetry.space_group_name_H-M   'P 1'
#
loop_
_entity.id
_entity.type
_entity.pdbx_description
1 polymer ?
#
loop_
_entity_poly.entity_id
_entity_poly.type
_entity_poly.pdbx_seq_one_letter_code
_entity_poly.pdbx_strand_id
1 'polypeptide(L)'
;MKTSRRKRTGLAAAAAATAALLALCGPLPAEAAPTAAVPAPQGTAGTDWLHTDGNKIVDENGKEVWLTGVNWFGFNATERVFHGLWSANLDTLTGQMAQRGINIVRVPISTQLLLEWKNGQAAVPSAVNTYANPELKDKTTLQVFDAFLDTAEKYGIKVLLDVHSAEADNSGHIHPVWWKGSITTEDFYSAWEWVTDRYKDNDTLVAMDIKNEPHGKQSESPRAKWDDSTDEDNFKYACETAGKRILAINPKVLILCEGIEVYPKDGSDWGSTAEADYHYDWWGGNLRGAAEHPVDLGAQQDQLVYSPHDYGPLVFQQPWFEGDWDRSTLERDVWGPNWLYLHQNNTAPLLIGEWGGFLDNGPNEKWLKALRDLIVDNRISQTFWCLNPNSGDTGGLLGYDWATWDEAKYALLKPALWQENGKFVSLDHEVPLGGAGSTTGISLSDLYGTG
;
A
#
# COMPACT_ATOMS: atom_id res chain seq x y z
N MET A 1 -66.25 29.40 -29.36
CA MET A 1 -67.41 29.85 -28.54
C MET A 1 -67.67 28.77 -27.50
N LYS A 2 -67.45 29.04 -26.21
CA LYS A 2 -68.42 29.51 -25.19
C LYS A 2 -69.47 28.46 -24.75
N THR A 3 -69.35 28.04 -23.47
CA THR A 3 -70.42 27.64 -22.51
C THR A 3 -71.25 26.38 -22.81
N SER A 4 -71.83 25.64 -21.86
CA SER A 4 -72.04 25.76 -20.38
C SER A 4 -71.81 24.36 -19.72
N ARG A 5 -71.57 24.11 -18.42
CA ARG A 5 -71.96 24.63 -17.09
C ARG A 5 -73.40 24.30 -16.60
N ARG A 6 -73.44 23.50 -15.50
CA ARG A 6 -74.47 23.45 -14.40
C ARG A 6 -75.74 22.60 -14.68
N LYS A 7 -76.41 21.95 -13.68
CA LYS A 7 -76.36 22.08 -12.19
C LYS A 7 -77.13 20.95 -11.43
N ARG A 8 -76.93 20.92 -10.08
CA ARG A 8 -77.87 20.48 -8.98
C ARG A 8 -77.99 18.96 -8.71
N THR A 9 -78.22 18.46 -7.47
CA THR A 9 -78.28 19.05 -6.10
C THR A 9 -78.16 17.96 -5.01
N GLY A 10 -77.71 18.32 -3.80
CA GLY A 10 -77.89 17.51 -2.57
C GLY A 10 -77.16 18.13 -1.37
N LEU A 11 -77.89 18.57 -0.34
CA LEU A 11 -77.37 19.16 0.91
C LEU A 11 -77.83 18.33 2.13
N ALA A 12 -77.23 18.62 3.30
CA ALA A 12 -77.55 18.13 4.66
C ALA A 12 -77.02 16.71 4.97
N ALA A 13 -76.08 16.50 5.92
CA ALA A 13 -76.13 16.67 7.39
C ALA A 13 -76.90 15.51 8.07
N ALA A 14 -76.54 14.94 9.22
CA ALA A 14 -75.39 15.08 10.14
C ALA A 14 -75.08 13.66 10.74
N ALA A 15 -74.19 13.40 11.71
CA ALA A 15 -73.39 14.23 12.63
C ALA A 15 -72.05 13.51 12.98
N ALA A 16 -71.46 13.75 14.16
CA ALA A 16 -70.24 13.10 14.65
C ALA A 16 -70.44 12.40 16.01
N ALA A 17 -69.64 11.36 16.27
CA ALA A 17 -69.39 10.81 17.62
C ALA A 17 -67.95 10.26 17.70
N THR A 18 -67.13 10.87 18.55
CA THR A 18 -65.74 10.50 18.84
C THR A 18 -65.63 9.52 20.01
N ALA A 19 -64.76 8.50 19.92
CA ALA A 19 -63.98 8.01 21.07
C ALA A 19 -62.82 7.06 20.67
N ALA A 20 -61.65 7.29 21.28
CA ALA A 20 -60.60 6.33 21.62
C ALA A 20 -60.02 5.37 20.54
N LEU A 21 -58.91 5.78 19.91
CA LEU A 21 -57.82 4.84 19.63
C LEU A 21 -56.83 4.88 20.80
N LEU A 22 -56.61 3.73 21.44
CA LEU A 22 -55.47 3.50 22.33
C LEU A 22 -54.23 3.30 21.46
N ALA A 23 -53.34 4.29 21.41
CA ALA A 23 -52.02 4.12 20.82
C ALA A 23 -51.16 3.24 21.75
N LEU A 24 -50.90 1.99 21.35
CA LEU A 24 -49.85 1.20 21.99
C LEU A 24 -48.49 1.83 21.66
N CYS A 25 -47.95 2.61 22.59
CA CYS A 25 -46.54 2.97 22.57
C CYS A 25 -45.72 1.72 22.89
N GLY A 26 -45.34 0.96 21.87
CA GLY A 26 -44.23 0.02 22.00
C GLY A 26 -42.95 0.80 22.35
N PRO A 27 -42.01 0.19 23.11
CA PRO A 27 -40.72 0.84 23.33
C PRO A 27 -40.03 1.06 21.98
N LEU A 28 -39.53 2.29 21.78
CA LEU A 28 -38.60 2.58 20.68
C LEU A 28 -37.39 1.63 20.82
N PRO A 29 -36.82 1.12 19.71
CA PRO A 29 -35.56 0.40 19.80
C PRO A 29 -34.54 1.30 20.48
N ALA A 30 -33.86 0.78 21.51
CA ALA A 30 -32.81 1.51 22.17
C ALA A 30 -31.72 1.81 21.13
N GLU A 31 -31.45 3.09 20.93
CA GLU A 31 -30.29 3.56 20.17
C GLU A 31 -29.05 2.92 20.82
N ALA A 32 -28.30 2.15 20.03
CA ALA A 32 -27.15 1.43 20.57
C ALA A 32 -26.18 2.46 21.15
N ALA A 33 -25.82 2.30 22.42
CA ALA A 33 -24.80 3.15 23.03
C ALA A 33 -23.54 3.12 22.15
N PRO A 34 -22.90 4.26 21.87
CA PRO A 34 -21.71 4.29 21.03
C PRO A 34 -20.70 3.31 21.61
N THR A 35 -20.30 2.32 20.81
CA THR A 35 -19.21 1.42 21.15
C THR A 35 -17.99 2.28 21.47
N ALA A 36 -17.40 2.07 22.65
CA ALA A 36 -16.20 2.80 23.03
C ALA A 36 -15.14 2.57 21.93
N ALA A 37 -14.57 3.65 21.39
CA ALA A 37 -13.58 3.56 20.34
C ALA A 37 -12.43 2.66 20.80
N VAL A 38 -12.09 1.65 20.00
CA VAL A 38 -10.95 0.77 20.30
C VAL A 38 -9.69 1.64 20.26
N PRO A 39 -8.94 1.78 21.37
CA PRO A 39 -7.71 2.55 21.36
C PRO A 39 -6.76 2.00 20.30
N ALA A 40 -6.03 2.88 19.62
CA ALA A 40 -4.92 2.43 18.78
C ALA A 40 -3.79 1.90 19.66
N PRO A 41 -3.01 0.91 19.20
CA PRO A 41 -1.72 0.58 19.80
C PRO A 41 -0.85 1.84 19.80
N GLN A 42 -0.56 2.32 21.00
CA GLN A 42 0.48 3.31 21.21
C GLN A 42 1.78 2.53 21.12
N GLY A 43 2.48 2.61 19.98
CA GLY A 43 3.86 2.16 19.92
C GLY A 43 4.72 3.02 20.84
N THR A 44 6.01 2.70 20.95
CA THR A 44 6.96 3.64 21.54
C THR A 44 6.85 4.99 20.82
N ALA A 45 6.62 6.06 21.59
CA ALA A 45 6.67 7.42 21.06
C ALA A 45 8.13 7.81 20.83
N GLY A 46 8.70 7.29 19.74
CA GLY A 46 10.13 7.24 19.48
C GLY A 46 10.61 8.15 18.35
N THR A 47 11.85 7.89 17.95
CA THR A 47 12.66 8.67 17.01
C THR A 47 12.88 7.95 15.68
N ASP A 48 12.06 6.95 15.37
CA ASP A 48 12.25 6.08 14.18
C ASP A 48 11.58 6.64 12.91
N TRP A 49 11.20 7.91 12.97
CA TRP A 49 10.67 8.63 11.83
C TRP A 49 11.76 8.91 10.80
N LEU A 50 11.34 8.94 9.54
CA LEU A 50 12.22 9.03 8.39
C LEU A 50 11.96 10.32 7.62
N HIS A 51 12.95 10.72 6.83
CA HIS A 51 12.82 11.76 5.82
C HIS A 51 13.78 11.48 4.67
N THR A 52 13.83 12.35 3.67
CA THR A 52 14.64 12.16 2.45
C THR A 52 15.72 13.23 2.31
N ASP A 53 16.91 12.80 1.86
CA ASP A 53 18.03 13.68 1.54
C ASP A 53 18.60 13.28 0.18
N GLY A 54 18.30 14.09 -0.85
CA GLY A 54 18.66 13.76 -2.24
C GLY A 54 18.00 12.46 -2.71
N ASN A 55 18.81 11.48 -3.09
CA ASN A 55 18.34 10.14 -3.47
C ASN A 55 18.27 9.12 -2.32
N LYS A 56 18.34 9.57 -1.06
CA LYS A 56 18.39 8.70 0.12
C LYS A 56 17.18 8.88 1.02
N ILE A 57 16.90 7.83 1.79
CA ILE A 57 16.04 7.89 2.97
C ILE A 57 16.97 7.90 4.19
N VAL A 58 16.66 8.73 5.18
CA VAL A 58 17.47 8.95 6.38
C VAL A 58 16.59 8.96 7.65
N ASP A 59 17.19 8.62 8.79
CA ASP A 59 16.60 8.79 10.13
C ASP A 59 16.53 10.27 10.55
N GLU A 60 15.91 10.58 11.69
CA GLU A 60 15.86 11.96 12.26
C GLU A 60 17.25 12.60 12.51
N ASN A 61 18.32 11.81 12.52
CA ASN A 61 19.72 12.24 12.72
C ASN A 61 20.51 12.39 11.40
N GLY A 62 19.88 12.20 10.24
CA GLY A 62 20.52 12.25 8.93
C GLY A 62 21.43 11.05 8.63
N LYS A 63 21.21 9.89 9.27
CA LYS A 63 21.87 8.63 8.91
C LYS A 63 21.04 7.91 7.86
N GLU A 64 21.71 7.44 6.81
CA GLU A 64 21.08 6.67 5.74
C GLU A 64 20.44 5.38 6.26
N VAL A 65 19.18 5.16 5.92
CA VAL A 65 18.50 3.89 6.18
C VAL A 65 18.21 3.16 4.88
N TRP A 66 18.18 1.82 4.91
CA TRP A 66 17.86 1.00 3.75
C TRP A 66 16.66 0.11 4.06
N LEU A 67 15.51 0.46 3.46
CA LEU A 67 14.25 -0.24 3.66
C LEU A 67 14.26 -1.47 2.74
N THR A 68 14.42 -2.66 3.31
CA THR A 68 14.56 -3.92 2.58
C THR A 68 13.58 -4.95 3.12
N GLY A 69 12.46 -5.11 2.41
CA GLY A 69 11.26 -5.72 2.97
C GLY A 69 10.56 -6.74 2.07
N VAL A 70 9.31 -6.99 2.41
CA VAL A 70 8.40 -7.89 1.68
C VAL A 70 6.98 -7.33 1.67
N ASN A 71 6.20 -7.68 0.66
CA ASN A 71 4.76 -7.50 0.63
C ASN A 71 4.03 -8.66 1.34
N TRP A 72 3.08 -8.37 2.23
CA TRP A 72 2.15 -9.37 2.80
C TRP A 72 0.71 -8.94 2.52
N PHE A 73 0.08 -9.51 1.48
CA PHE A 73 -1.26 -9.09 1.06
C PHE A 73 -2.40 -9.83 1.81
N GLY A 74 -3.59 -9.22 1.80
CA GLY A 74 -4.83 -9.82 2.31
C GLY A 74 -5.82 -8.82 2.93
N PHE A 75 -5.37 -7.69 3.47
CA PHE A 75 -6.27 -6.64 3.96
C PHE A 75 -7.00 -5.90 2.81
N ASN A 76 -6.45 -5.96 1.60
CA ASN A 76 -7.08 -5.55 0.34
C ASN A 76 -8.11 -6.57 -0.20
N ALA A 77 -8.02 -7.83 0.23
CA ALA A 77 -8.83 -8.93 -0.27
C ALA A 77 -10.17 -9.06 0.50
N THR A 78 -11.05 -9.92 0.01
CA THR A 78 -12.37 -10.16 0.63
C THR A 78 -12.29 -10.65 2.07
N GLU A 79 -11.19 -11.33 2.42
CA GLU A 79 -10.87 -11.85 3.76
C GLU A 79 -10.63 -10.74 4.80
N ARG A 80 -10.24 -9.52 4.38
CA ARG A 80 -10.01 -8.34 5.24
C ARG A 80 -8.98 -8.53 6.36
N VAL A 81 -8.09 -9.51 6.20
CA VAL A 81 -6.90 -9.79 7.00
C VAL A 81 -5.84 -10.39 6.10
N PHE A 82 -4.58 -10.36 6.54
CA PHE A 82 -3.51 -11.12 5.91
C PHE A 82 -3.94 -12.53 5.50
N HIS A 83 -3.67 -12.87 4.24
CA HIS A 83 -3.77 -14.24 3.80
C HIS A 83 -2.76 -15.10 4.57
N GLY A 84 -3.13 -16.36 4.80
CA GLY A 84 -2.33 -17.32 5.55
C GLY A 84 -2.71 -17.48 7.02
N LEU A 85 -3.43 -16.54 7.66
CA LEU A 85 -3.83 -16.66 9.08
C LEU A 85 -4.84 -17.81 9.38
N TRP A 86 -5.29 -18.53 8.36
CA TRP A 86 -5.98 -19.81 8.49
C TRP A 86 -5.03 -20.99 8.82
N SER A 87 -3.72 -20.82 8.65
CA SER A 87 -2.66 -21.83 8.84
C SER A 87 -1.50 -21.29 9.69
N ALA A 88 -0.92 -20.16 9.29
CA ALA A 88 0.21 -19.52 9.96
C ALA A 88 -0.19 -18.82 11.26
N ASN A 89 0.76 -18.73 12.20
CA ASN A 89 0.65 -17.88 13.38
C ASN A 89 1.29 -16.50 13.11
N LEU A 90 0.59 -15.41 13.45
CA LEU A 90 1.01 -14.02 13.20
C LEU A 90 2.37 -13.68 13.84
N ASP A 91 2.52 -13.97 15.13
CA ASP A 91 3.75 -13.70 15.89
C ASP A 91 4.95 -14.49 15.35
N THR A 92 4.73 -15.78 15.12
CA THR A 92 5.75 -16.70 14.62
C THR A 92 6.25 -16.31 13.23
N LEU A 93 5.34 -15.99 12.31
CA LEU A 93 5.71 -15.63 10.94
C LEU A 93 6.41 -14.26 10.88
N THR A 94 5.94 -13.28 11.67
CA THR A 94 6.58 -11.96 11.75
C THR A 94 7.99 -12.05 12.35
N GLY A 95 8.16 -12.85 13.42
CA GLY A 95 9.49 -13.13 13.96
C GLY A 95 10.42 -13.84 12.98
N GLN A 96 9.89 -14.74 12.13
CA GLN A 96 10.67 -15.39 11.07
C GLN A 96 11.09 -14.41 9.97
N MET A 97 10.24 -13.46 9.58
CA MET A 97 10.60 -12.38 8.64
C MET A 97 11.79 -11.59 9.17
N ALA A 98 11.72 -11.13 10.43
CA ALA A 98 12.77 -10.34 11.06
C ALA A 98 14.10 -11.12 11.17
N GLN A 99 14.05 -12.40 11.58
CA GLN A 99 15.23 -13.28 11.65
C GLN A 99 15.89 -13.52 10.28
N ARG A 100 15.15 -13.32 9.19
CA ARG A 100 15.62 -13.42 7.80
C ARG A 100 16.02 -12.09 7.17
N GLY A 101 15.96 -10.98 7.90
CA GLY A 101 16.45 -9.68 7.42
C GLY A 101 15.43 -8.78 6.74
N ILE A 102 14.15 -9.15 6.77
CA ILE A 102 13.06 -8.28 6.34
C ILE A 102 12.86 -7.24 7.45
N ASN A 103 13.17 -5.97 7.20
CA ASN A 103 13.05 -4.88 8.18
C ASN A 103 11.83 -3.97 7.96
N ILE A 104 11.12 -4.14 6.84
CA ILE A 104 9.85 -3.46 6.56
C ILE A 104 8.86 -4.42 5.90
N VAL A 105 7.56 -4.24 6.16
CA VAL A 105 6.46 -4.94 5.47
C VAL A 105 5.54 -3.93 4.79
N ARG A 106 5.36 -4.04 3.47
CA ARG A 106 4.30 -3.35 2.72
C ARG A 106 3.00 -4.14 2.87
N VAL A 107 1.95 -3.45 3.31
CA VAL A 107 0.64 -4.04 3.66
C VAL A 107 -0.44 -3.52 2.70
N PRO A 108 -0.74 -4.28 1.64
CA PRO A 108 -1.93 -4.09 0.82
C PRO A 108 -3.24 -4.09 1.62
N ILE A 109 -3.90 -2.94 1.68
CA ILE A 109 -5.23 -2.71 2.28
C ILE A 109 -6.20 -2.09 1.26
N SER A 110 -7.51 -2.23 1.46
CA SER A 110 -8.52 -1.58 0.61
C SER A 110 -9.07 -0.30 1.24
N THR A 111 -9.41 0.69 0.41
CA THR A 111 -10.17 1.89 0.87
C THR A 111 -11.45 1.49 1.58
N GLN A 112 -12.16 0.48 1.05
CA GLN A 112 -13.34 -0.09 1.67
C GLN A 112 -13.10 -0.52 3.12
N LEU A 113 -12.02 -1.26 3.39
CA LEU A 113 -11.76 -1.74 4.74
C LEU A 113 -11.41 -0.60 5.70
N LEU A 114 -10.66 0.40 5.25
CA LEU A 114 -10.39 1.62 6.03
C LEU A 114 -11.68 2.38 6.37
N LEU A 115 -12.63 2.46 5.43
CA LEU A 115 -13.95 3.05 5.67
C LEU A 115 -14.82 2.19 6.59
N GLU A 116 -14.79 0.86 6.46
CA GLU A 116 -15.44 -0.07 7.39
C GLU A 116 -14.89 0.14 8.82
N TRP A 117 -13.58 0.29 8.99
CA TRP A 117 -12.96 0.60 10.29
C TRP A 117 -13.35 1.98 10.83
N LYS A 118 -13.24 3.03 10.01
CA LYS A 118 -13.64 4.41 10.31
C LYS A 118 -15.09 4.51 10.81
N ASN A 119 -15.99 3.75 10.20
CA ASN A 119 -17.41 3.74 10.53
C ASN A 119 -17.78 2.80 11.70
N GLY A 120 -16.79 2.19 12.37
CA GLY A 120 -17.03 1.27 13.49
C GLY A 120 -17.61 -0.09 13.07
N GLN A 121 -17.42 -0.48 11.81
CA GLN A 121 -17.95 -1.69 11.18
C GLN A 121 -16.92 -2.84 11.09
N ALA A 122 -15.77 -2.70 11.75
CA ALA A 122 -14.76 -3.75 11.86
C ALA A 122 -15.36 -5.05 12.44
N ALA A 123 -15.39 -6.12 11.64
CA ALA A 123 -15.97 -7.41 11.99
C ALA A 123 -14.91 -8.42 12.46
N VAL A 124 -15.31 -9.48 13.17
CA VAL A 124 -14.42 -10.63 13.46
C VAL A 124 -14.25 -11.45 12.16
N PRO A 125 -13.02 -11.62 11.63
CA PRO A 125 -12.78 -12.30 10.37
C PRO A 125 -12.90 -13.82 10.53
N SER A 126 -13.60 -14.47 9.59
CA SER A 126 -13.68 -15.95 9.53
C SER A 126 -12.40 -16.62 9.04
N ALA A 127 -11.50 -15.86 8.41
CA ALA A 127 -10.23 -16.34 7.85
C ALA A 127 -9.13 -16.60 8.90
N VAL A 128 -9.31 -16.16 10.16
CA VAL A 128 -8.34 -16.38 11.23
C VAL A 128 -8.62 -17.71 11.94
N ASN A 129 -7.67 -18.63 11.87
CA ASN A 129 -7.71 -19.88 12.61
C ASN A 129 -7.24 -19.66 14.04
N THR A 130 -8.20 -19.64 14.98
CA THR A 130 -7.94 -19.40 16.41
C THR A 130 -7.29 -20.57 17.15
N TYR A 131 -7.06 -21.72 16.50
CA TYR A 131 -6.16 -22.76 17.03
C TYR A 131 -4.69 -22.44 16.72
N ALA A 132 -4.41 -21.87 15.55
CA ALA A 132 -3.08 -21.39 15.16
C ALA A 132 -2.77 -20.01 15.77
N ASN A 133 -3.79 -19.17 15.99
CA ASN A 133 -3.70 -17.81 16.53
C ASN A 133 -4.65 -17.65 17.74
N PRO A 134 -4.45 -18.36 18.87
CA PRO A 134 -5.30 -18.25 20.06
C PRO A 134 -5.37 -16.83 20.65
N GLU A 135 -4.31 -16.04 20.48
CA GLU A 135 -4.20 -14.62 20.84
C GLU A 135 -5.07 -13.68 19.99
N LEU A 136 -5.47 -14.11 18.78
CA LEU A 136 -6.34 -13.35 17.89
C LEU A 136 -7.83 -13.73 18.04
N LYS A 137 -8.18 -14.60 18.99
CA LYS A 137 -9.55 -15.02 19.21
C LYS A 137 -10.45 -13.83 19.56
N ASP A 138 -11.62 -13.78 18.90
CA ASP A 138 -12.65 -12.76 19.06
C ASP A 138 -12.22 -11.31 18.70
N LYS A 139 -11.02 -11.12 18.13
CA LYS A 139 -10.55 -9.81 17.61
C LYS A 139 -11.23 -9.46 16.29
N THR A 140 -11.54 -8.18 16.08
CA THR A 140 -11.98 -7.65 14.78
C THR A 140 -10.83 -7.53 13.78
N THR A 141 -11.11 -7.32 12.50
CA THR A 141 -10.11 -7.06 11.44
C THR A 141 -9.16 -5.91 11.82
N LEU A 142 -9.70 -4.83 12.41
CA LEU A 142 -8.91 -3.71 12.96
C LEU A 142 -8.00 -4.16 14.10
N GLN A 143 -8.52 -4.94 15.05
CA GLN A 143 -7.74 -5.44 16.20
C GLN A 143 -6.69 -6.50 15.81
N VAL A 144 -6.85 -7.17 14.68
CA VAL A 144 -5.84 -8.05 14.08
C VAL A 144 -4.73 -7.22 13.44
N PHE A 145 -5.05 -6.11 12.77
CA PHE A 145 -4.04 -5.16 12.28
C PHE A 145 -3.30 -4.46 13.43
N ASP A 146 -4.02 -4.01 14.47
CA ASP A 146 -3.41 -3.46 15.69
C ASP A 146 -2.41 -4.47 16.31
N ALA A 147 -2.80 -5.75 16.43
CA ALA A 147 -1.93 -6.80 16.95
C ALA A 147 -0.74 -7.13 16.03
N PHE A 148 -0.85 -6.86 14.73
CA PHE A 148 0.29 -6.96 13.81
C PHE A 148 1.30 -5.82 14.05
N LEU A 149 0.83 -4.58 14.27
CA LEU A 149 1.74 -3.47 14.62
C LEU A 149 2.50 -3.76 15.92
N ASP A 150 1.81 -4.20 16.98
CA ASP A 150 2.44 -4.64 18.25
C ASP A 150 3.52 -5.73 18.01
N THR A 151 3.28 -6.61 17.04
CA THR A 151 4.18 -7.72 16.69
C THR A 151 5.36 -7.24 15.85
N ALA A 152 5.15 -6.31 14.93
CA ALA A 152 6.18 -5.73 14.09
C ALA A 152 7.17 -4.92 14.96
N GLU A 153 6.67 -4.05 15.84
CA GLU A 153 7.42 -3.32 16.86
C GLU A 153 8.28 -4.26 17.72
N LYS A 154 7.67 -5.30 18.30
CA LYS A 154 8.35 -6.34 19.10
C LYS A 154 9.56 -6.97 18.40
N TYR A 155 9.54 -7.06 17.06
CA TYR A 155 10.59 -7.68 16.26
C TYR A 155 11.49 -6.68 15.50
N GLY A 156 11.30 -5.37 15.67
CA GLY A 156 12.07 -4.33 14.97
C GLY A 156 11.75 -4.24 13.48
N ILE A 157 10.54 -4.62 13.08
CA ILE A 157 10.00 -4.46 11.72
C ILE A 157 9.17 -3.18 11.69
N LYS A 158 9.40 -2.34 10.67
CA LYS A 158 8.51 -1.20 10.37
C LYS A 158 7.47 -1.59 9.31
N VAL A 159 6.46 -0.75 9.13
CA VAL A 159 5.28 -1.01 8.31
C VAL A 159 5.06 0.16 7.35
N LEU A 160 4.77 -0.21 6.11
CA LEU A 160 4.34 0.67 5.03
C LEU A 160 2.91 0.24 4.69
N LEU A 161 1.95 1.17 4.73
CA LEU A 161 0.56 0.90 4.39
C LEU A 161 0.31 1.27 2.93
N ASP A 162 -0.29 0.36 2.15
CA ASP A 162 -0.59 0.55 0.72
C ASP A 162 -2.10 0.46 0.49
N VAL A 163 -2.72 1.49 -0.10
CA VAL A 163 -4.12 1.38 -0.58
C VAL A 163 -4.14 0.69 -1.93
N HIS A 164 -4.19 -0.63 -1.86
CA HIS A 164 -4.02 -1.54 -2.98
C HIS A 164 -5.24 -1.63 -3.92
N SER A 165 -6.42 -1.26 -3.40
CA SER A 165 -7.67 -1.26 -4.16
C SER A 165 -8.74 -0.39 -3.50
N ALA A 166 -9.67 0.13 -4.30
CA ALA A 166 -10.85 0.81 -3.75
C ALA A 166 -11.73 -0.17 -2.95
N GLU A 167 -12.21 -1.23 -3.59
CA GLU A 167 -13.05 -2.28 -2.98
C GLU A 167 -12.21 -3.41 -2.38
N ALA A 168 -12.75 -4.08 -1.35
CA ALA A 168 -12.16 -5.25 -0.72
C ALA A 168 -12.42 -6.51 -1.58
N ASP A 169 -11.53 -6.75 -2.55
CA ASP A 169 -11.72 -7.67 -3.68
C ASP A 169 -10.39 -8.38 -4.00
N ASN A 170 -10.40 -9.70 -4.15
CA ASN A 170 -9.21 -10.51 -4.44
C ASN A 170 -8.63 -10.22 -5.84
N SER A 171 -9.36 -9.50 -6.70
CA SER A 171 -8.87 -8.95 -7.97
C SER A 171 -9.03 -7.42 -8.02
N GLY A 172 -9.13 -6.73 -6.88
CA GLY A 172 -9.37 -5.30 -6.81
C GLY A 172 -8.27 -4.42 -7.43
N HIS A 173 -7.02 -4.91 -7.47
CA HIS A 173 -5.87 -4.21 -8.04
C HIS A 173 -5.99 -3.96 -9.55
N ILE A 174 -6.77 -4.75 -10.29
CA ILE A 174 -7.00 -4.56 -11.75
C ILE A 174 -7.81 -3.30 -12.07
N HIS A 175 -8.19 -2.50 -11.06
CA HIS A 175 -8.84 -1.23 -11.28
C HIS A 175 -7.78 -0.10 -11.41
N PRO A 176 -7.76 0.64 -12.54
CA PRO A 176 -6.70 1.60 -12.85
C PRO A 176 -6.60 2.78 -11.90
N VAL A 177 -7.64 3.06 -11.12
CA VAL A 177 -7.82 4.28 -10.33
C VAL A 177 -8.35 3.98 -8.92
N TRP A 178 -8.29 4.97 -8.03
CA TRP A 178 -8.54 4.81 -6.58
C TRP A 178 -10.02 4.93 -6.16
N TRP A 179 -10.94 5.22 -7.08
CA TRP A 179 -12.38 5.19 -6.87
C TRP A 179 -13.01 4.00 -7.61
N LYS A 180 -14.08 3.40 -7.08
CA LYS A 180 -14.81 2.30 -7.74
C LYS A 180 -16.20 2.14 -7.11
N GLY A 181 -17.21 1.85 -7.91
CA GLY A 181 -18.55 1.53 -7.40
C GLY A 181 -19.17 2.69 -6.63
N SER A 182 -19.32 2.53 -5.31
CA SER A 182 -19.80 3.58 -4.40
C SER A 182 -18.69 4.35 -3.67
N ILE A 183 -17.43 3.95 -3.83
CA ILE A 183 -16.28 4.60 -3.19
C ILE A 183 -15.80 5.72 -4.11
N THR A 184 -15.83 6.95 -3.61
CA THR A 184 -15.40 8.15 -4.34
C THR A 184 -13.95 8.52 -4.05
N THR A 185 -13.39 9.41 -4.86
CA THR A 185 -12.09 10.04 -4.62
C THR A 185 -11.98 10.72 -3.24
N GLU A 186 -13.06 11.32 -2.74
CA GLU A 186 -13.06 11.92 -1.39
C GLU A 186 -13.13 10.86 -0.28
N ASP A 187 -13.82 9.75 -0.50
CA ASP A 187 -13.81 8.62 0.45
C ASP A 187 -12.40 8.02 0.58
N PHE A 188 -11.65 7.95 -0.53
CA PHE A 188 -10.25 7.56 -0.58
C PHE A 188 -9.36 8.50 0.25
N TYR A 189 -9.43 9.82 0.04
CA TYR A 189 -8.69 10.78 0.87
C TYR A 189 -9.10 10.70 2.35
N SER A 190 -10.39 10.55 2.63
CA SER A 190 -10.88 10.53 4.01
C SER A 190 -10.71 9.17 4.72
N ALA A 191 -10.33 8.12 3.99
CA ALA A 191 -9.79 6.88 4.54
C ALA A 191 -8.33 7.08 4.97
N TRP A 192 -7.51 7.72 4.12
CA TRP A 192 -6.13 8.10 4.44
C TRP A 192 -6.04 9.01 5.67
N GLU A 193 -6.85 10.06 5.73
CA GLU A 193 -6.91 10.97 6.90
C GLU A 193 -7.22 10.21 8.20
N TRP A 194 -8.18 9.29 8.17
CA TRP A 194 -8.58 8.52 9.35
C TRP A 194 -7.51 7.55 9.83
N VAL A 195 -6.88 6.80 8.92
CA VAL A 195 -5.83 5.84 9.30
C VAL A 195 -4.58 6.57 9.78
N THR A 196 -4.27 7.73 9.20
CA THR A 196 -3.20 8.61 9.68
C THR A 196 -3.47 9.11 11.08
N ASP A 197 -4.66 9.67 11.37
CA ASP A 197 -4.97 10.20 12.70
C ASP A 197 -4.97 9.10 13.78
N ARG A 198 -5.35 7.86 13.41
CA ARG A 198 -5.32 6.70 14.29
C ARG A 198 -3.91 6.27 14.68
N TYR A 199 -2.94 6.31 13.76
CA TYR A 199 -1.60 5.73 13.96
C TYR A 199 -0.44 6.74 13.97
N LYS A 200 -0.70 8.05 13.88
CA LYS A 200 0.33 9.12 13.87
C LYS A 200 1.34 9.10 15.02
N ASP A 201 0.96 8.54 16.17
CA ASP A 201 1.81 8.44 17.37
C ASP A 201 2.51 7.07 17.48
N ASN A 202 2.45 6.23 16.44
CA ASN A 202 3.07 4.90 16.37
C ASN A 202 4.09 4.86 15.22
N ASP A 203 5.38 5.00 15.58
CA ASP A 203 6.52 4.99 14.64
C ASP A 203 6.89 3.59 14.12
N THR A 204 6.03 2.59 14.32
CA THR A 204 6.08 1.35 13.54
C THR A 204 5.53 1.59 12.13
N LEU A 205 4.53 2.46 11.94
CA LEU A 205 3.97 2.79 10.62
C LEU A 205 4.65 4.06 10.07
N VAL A 206 5.71 3.86 9.29
CA VAL A 206 6.63 4.93 8.86
C VAL A 206 6.37 5.46 7.44
N ALA A 207 5.52 4.78 6.66
CA ALA A 207 5.30 5.08 5.25
C ALA A 207 3.87 4.80 4.79
N MET A 208 3.39 5.58 3.83
CA MET A 208 2.07 5.44 3.18
C MET A 208 2.21 5.51 1.66
N ASP A 209 1.84 4.43 1.00
CA ASP A 209 1.88 4.25 -0.45
C ASP A 209 0.49 4.50 -1.04
N ILE A 210 0.36 5.59 -1.79
CA ILE A 210 -0.91 6.29 -1.94
C ILE A 210 -1.96 5.45 -2.69
N LYS A 211 -1.56 4.73 -3.75
CA LYS A 211 -2.38 3.72 -4.43
C LYS A 211 -1.50 2.78 -5.24
N ASN A 212 -1.60 1.47 -4.98
CA ASN A 212 -1.00 0.43 -5.80
C ASN A 212 -1.38 0.52 -7.27
N GLU A 213 -0.38 0.57 -8.13
CA GLU A 213 -0.45 0.40 -9.58
C GLU A 213 -1.56 1.20 -10.25
N PRO A 214 -1.49 2.53 -10.29
CA PRO A 214 -2.32 3.31 -11.20
C PRO A 214 -1.93 2.94 -12.64
N HIS A 215 -2.92 2.71 -13.50
CA HIS A 215 -2.69 2.17 -14.84
C HIS A 215 -3.81 2.51 -15.82
N GLY A 216 -3.86 1.84 -16.97
CA GLY A 216 -4.85 2.04 -18.01
C GLY A 216 -4.20 2.60 -19.27
N LYS A 217 -4.48 1.95 -20.39
CA LYS A 217 -3.88 2.27 -21.69
C LYS A 217 -4.55 3.48 -22.30
N GLN A 218 -3.89 4.12 -23.26
CA GLN A 218 -4.35 5.33 -23.94
C GLN A 218 -5.76 5.24 -24.58
N SER A 219 -6.22 4.03 -24.91
CA SER A 219 -7.56 3.77 -25.45
C SER A 219 -8.61 3.38 -24.39
N GLU A 220 -8.22 3.30 -23.12
CA GLU A 220 -9.05 2.83 -22.01
C GLU A 220 -9.60 4.00 -21.17
N SER A 221 -10.66 3.72 -20.42
CA SER A 221 -11.38 4.69 -19.60
C SER A 221 -12.10 3.99 -18.44
N PRO A 222 -11.85 4.37 -17.17
CA PRO A 222 -10.82 5.31 -16.73
C PRO A 222 -9.40 4.79 -17.03
N ARG A 223 -8.42 5.70 -17.04
CA ARG A 223 -6.99 5.41 -17.01
C ARG A 223 -6.31 6.44 -16.14
N ALA A 224 -5.33 6.05 -15.33
CA ALA A 224 -4.51 7.00 -14.60
C ALA A 224 -3.64 7.80 -15.58
N LYS A 225 -3.56 9.11 -15.37
CA LYS A 225 -2.69 10.01 -16.13
C LYS A 225 -1.77 10.84 -15.22
N TRP A 226 -0.86 11.58 -15.83
CA TRP A 226 0.11 12.44 -15.14
C TRP A 226 0.34 13.72 -15.96
N ASP A 227 -0.07 14.86 -15.42
CA ASP A 227 0.15 16.22 -15.95
C ASP A 227 -0.10 17.27 -14.83
N ASP A 228 -0.10 18.56 -15.14
CA ASP A 228 -0.40 19.65 -14.18
C ASP A 228 -1.90 19.94 -13.98
N SER A 229 -2.83 19.13 -14.52
CA SER A 229 -4.27 19.32 -14.30
C SER A 229 -4.71 18.86 -12.92
N THR A 230 -5.95 19.18 -12.55
CA THR A 230 -6.60 18.67 -11.34
C THR A 230 -7.74 17.70 -11.69
N ASP A 231 -7.59 16.97 -12.80
CA ASP A 231 -8.60 16.01 -13.27
C ASP A 231 -8.70 14.82 -12.31
N GLU A 232 -9.88 14.20 -12.22
CA GLU A 232 -10.10 13.10 -11.27
C GLU A 232 -9.21 11.89 -11.56
N ASP A 233 -8.73 11.69 -12.80
CA ASP A 233 -7.84 10.60 -13.18
C ASP A 233 -6.33 10.95 -13.13
N ASN A 234 -5.96 12.16 -12.70
CA ASN A 234 -4.56 12.56 -12.56
C ASN A 234 -3.94 12.01 -11.26
N PHE A 235 -3.06 11.02 -11.38
CA PHE A 235 -2.46 10.38 -10.22
C PHE A 235 -1.43 11.28 -9.50
N LYS A 236 -0.70 12.15 -10.21
CA LYS A 236 0.15 13.17 -9.58
C LYS A 236 -0.67 14.04 -8.62
N TYR A 237 -1.80 14.55 -9.12
CA TYR A 237 -2.70 15.39 -8.32
C TYR A 237 -3.30 14.62 -7.12
N ALA A 238 -3.55 13.31 -7.28
CA ALA A 238 -3.99 12.45 -6.18
C ALA A 238 -2.91 12.22 -5.12
N CYS A 239 -1.66 11.95 -5.52
CA CYS A 239 -0.50 11.87 -4.63
C CYS A 239 -0.30 13.18 -3.86
N GLU A 240 -0.34 14.33 -4.54
CA GLU A 240 -0.22 15.64 -3.89
C GLU A 240 -1.38 15.89 -2.91
N THR A 241 -2.62 15.58 -3.30
CA THR A 241 -3.81 15.82 -2.47
C THR A 241 -3.84 14.91 -1.25
N ALA A 242 -3.61 13.61 -1.42
CA ALA A 242 -3.54 12.64 -0.33
C ALA A 242 -2.33 12.93 0.57
N GLY A 243 -1.13 13.09 0.00
CA GLY A 243 0.10 13.39 0.73
C GLY A 243 0.00 14.66 1.58
N LYS A 244 -0.50 15.77 1.02
CA LYS A 244 -0.70 17.03 1.77
C LYS A 244 -1.73 16.89 2.91
N ARG A 245 -2.77 16.05 2.77
CA ARG A 245 -3.74 15.75 3.84
C ARG A 245 -3.15 14.86 4.93
N ILE A 246 -2.42 13.81 4.56
CA ILE A 246 -1.69 12.91 5.48
C ILE A 246 -0.67 13.72 6.29
N LEU A 247 0.17 14.51 5.62
CA LEU A 247 1.24 15.31 6.23
C LEU A 247 0.74 16.49 7.08
N ALA A 248 -0.54 16.88 6.94
CA ALA A 248 -1.19 17.81 7.86
C ALA A 248 -1.60 17.15 9.20
N ILE A 249 -1.65 15.82 9.27
CA ILE A 249 -2.02 15.02 10.45
C ILE A 249 -0.76 14.39 11.08
N ASN A 250 0.08 13.73 10.28
CA ASN A 250 1.40 13.25 10.67
C ASN A 250 2.48 13.85 9.74
N PRO A 251 3.21 14.90 10.14
CA PRO A 251 4.21 15.54 9.28
C PRO A 251 5.51 14.74 9.12
N LYS A 252 5.62 13.54 9.72
CA LYS A 252 6.84 12.72 9.79
C LYS A 252 6.76 11.40 9.00
N VAL A 253 5.64 11.10 8.36
CA VAL A 253 5.44 9.85 7.61
C VAL A 253 5.87 10.02 6.16
N LEU A 254 6.60 9.05 5.61
CA LEU A 254 6.97 9.06 4.20
C LEU A 254 5.72 8.88 3.32
N ILE A 255 5.62 9.68 2.27
CA ILE A 255 4.59 9.58 1.23
C ILE A 255 5.23 8.93 0.00
N LEU A 256 4.76 7.74 -0.34
CA LEU A 256 5.16 7.03 -1.55
C LEU A 256 4.16 7.31 -2.67
N CYS A 257 4.70 7.73 -3.83
CA CYS A 257 3.93 7.89 -5.06
C CYS A 257 4.51 6.97 -6.13
N GLU A 258 3.72 6.02 -6.59
CA GLU A 258 4.07 5.13 -7.70
C GLU A 258 4.07 5.85 -9.06
N GLY A 259 4.45 5.15 -10.12
CA GLY A 259 4.26 5.58 -11.51
C GLY A 259 2.85 5.33 -12.03
N ILE A 260 2.70 5.41 -13.35
CA ILE A 260 1.48 4.97 -14.06
C ILE A 260 1.83 3.91 -15.12
N GLU A 261 0.92 3.52 -16.02
CA GLU A 261 1.24 2.57 -17.12
C GLU A 261 1.81 3.30 -18.35
N VAL A 262 1.14 4.34 -18.83
CA VAL A 262 1.49 5.05 -20.07
C VAL A 262 1.85 6.51 -19.83
N TYR A 263 2.74 7.09 -20.64
CA TYR A 263 3.02 8.53 -20.64
C TYR A 263 3.17 9.03 -22.08
N PRO A 264 2.58 10.17 -22.49
CA PRO A 264 2.74 10.72 -23.83
C PRO A 264 4.21 10.94 -24.21
N LYS A 265 4.52 10.79 -25.50
CA LYS A 265 5.83 11.16 -26.08
C LYS A 265 5.88 12.64 -26.43
N ASP A 266 7.09 13.17 -26.58
CA ASP A 266 7.37 14.50 -27.13
C ASP A 266 6.52 14.80 -28.38
N GLY A 267 5.64 15.80 -28.29
CA GLY A 267 4.77 16.23 -29.38
C GLY A 267 3.41 15.52 -29.48
N SER A 268 3.12 14.58 -28.58
CA SER A 268 1.81 13.97 -28.36
C SER A 268 1.17 14.50 -27.07
N ASP A 269 -0.13 14.21 -26.86
CA ASP A 269 -0.86 14.58 -25.65
C ASP A 269 -1.84 13.47 -25.21
N TRP A 270 -2.39 13.64 -24.01
CA TRP A 270 -3.37 12.74 -23.38
C TRP A 270 -4.68 12.55 -24.17
N GLY A 271 -4.93 13.35 -25.20
CA GLY A 271 -6.05 13.21 -26.13
C GLY A 271 -5.80 12.20 -27.27
N SER A 272 -4.55 11.77 -27.50
CA SER A 272 -4.26 10.71 -28.47
C SER A 272 -4.67 9.34 -27.95
N THR A 273 -5.16 8.49 -28.86
CA THR A 273 -5.49 7.07 -28.60
C THR A 273 -4.57 6.10 -29.36
N ALA A 274 -3.55 6.60 -30.06
CA ALA A 274 -2.60 5.78 -30.81
C ALA A 274 -1.48 5.24 -29.91
N GLU A 275 -1.23 3.93 -29.93
CA GLU A 275 -0.17 3.30 -29.11
C GLU A 275 1.23 3.88 -29.41
N ALA A 276 1.47 4.25 -30.67
CA ALA A 276 2.74 4.84 -31.11
C ALA A 276 3.09 6.16 -30.40
N ASP A 277 2.10 6.85 -29.83
CA ASP A 277 2.23 8.18 -29.22
C ASP A 277 2.60 8.13 -27.73
N TYR A 278 2.68 6.93 -27.13
CA TYR A 278 2.93 6.75 -25.70
C TYR A 278 4.17 5.89 -25.43
N HIS A 279 4.86 6.20 -24.34
CA HIS A 279 5.75 5.28 -23.64
C HIS A 279 4.90 4.37 -22.75
N TYR A 280 5.21 3.07 -22.73
CA TYR A 280 4.61 2.08 -21.83
C TYR A 280 5.66 1.61 -20.83
N ASP A 281 5.20 1.31 -19.62
CA ASP A 281 5.94 0.54 -18.63
C ASP A 281 5.00 -0.46 -17.94
N TRP A 282 5.48 -1.12 -16.88
CA TRP A 282 4.64 -1.76 -15.88
C TRP A 282 3.58 -0.79 -15.30
N TRP A 283 2.47 -1.35 -14.83
CA TRP A 283 1.55 -0.62 -13.97
C TRP A 283 2.31 -0.14 -12.72
N GLY A 284 2.12 1.10 -12.28
CA GLY A 284 2.96 1.68 -11.21
C GLY A 284 4.44 1.94 -11.57
N GLY A 285 4.92 1.59 -12.77
CA GLY A 285 6.34 1.70 -13.16
C GLY A 285 6.70 3.03 -13.85
N ASN A 286 5.79 3.60 -14.63
CA ASN A 286 6.09 4.74 -15.50
C ASN A 286 6.13 6.07 -14.73
N LEU A 287 7.32 6.47 -14.27
CA LEU A 287 7.59 7.74 -13.58
C LEU A 287 8.20 8.81 -14.52
N ARG A 288 8.04 8.69 -15.84
CA ARG A 288 8.50 9.72 -16.81
C ARG A 288 7.96 11.10 -16.50
N GLY A 289 6.67 11.18 -16.16
CA GLY A 289 6.00 12.42 -15.82
C GLY A 289 6.61 13.17 -14.63
N ALA A 290 7.31 12.49 -13.72
CA ALA A 290 7.96 13.15 -12.59
C ALA A 290 9.16 14.04 -12.98
N ALA A 291 9.73 13.87 -14.19
CA ALA A 291 10.81 14.72 -14.70
C ALA A 291 10.33 16.12 -15.12
N GLU A 292 9.10 16.19 -15.63
CA GLU A 292 8.48 17.42 -16.18
C GLU A 292 7.48 18.03 -15.18
N HIS A 293 6.75 17.16 -14.49
CA HIS A 293 5.68 17.43 -13.55
C HIS A 293 5.95 16.69 -12.23
N PRO A 294 6.98 17.06 -11.45
CA PRO A 294 7.28 16.43 -10.17
C PRO A 294 6.14 16.63 -9.16
N VAL A 295 5.91 15.63 -8.29
CA VAL A 295 4.98 15.73 -7.16
C VAL A 295 5.46 16.80 -6.18
N ASP A 296 4.64 17.81 -5.94
CA ASP A 296 4.89 18.87 -4.95
C ASP A 296 4.10 18.56 -3.65
N LEU A 297 4.81 18.30 -2.56
CA LEU A 297 4.25 18.20 -1.20
C LEU A 297 4.39 19.51 -0.41
N GLY A 298 4.98 20.55 -1.00
CA GLY A 298 5.14 21.87 -0.40
C GLY A 298 6.29 21.92 0.61
N ALA A 299 5.98 22.27 1.86
CA ALA A 299 7.01 22.46 2.89
C ALA A 299 7.58 21.14 3.44
N GLN A 300 6.94 20.01 3.13
CA GLN A 300 7.33 18.65 3.54
C GLN A 300 7.77 17.82 2.31
N GLN A 301 8.47 18.44 1.37
CA GLN A 301 8.98 17.76 0.17
C GLN A 301 10.00 16.65 0.50
N ASP A 302 10.68 16.79 1.64
CA ASP A 302 11.56 15.81 2.29
C ASP A 302 10.83 14.57 2.84
N GLN A 303 9.52 14.44 2.61
CA GLN A 303 8.75 13.22 2.89
C GLN A 303 8.39 12.44 1.61
N LEU A 304 8.71 12.94 0.41
CA LEU A 304 8.40 12.26 -0.85
C LEU A 304 9.40 11.14 -1.18
N VAL A 305 8.89 9.94 -1.42
CA VAL A 305 9.60 8.81 -2.03
C VAL A 305 8.86 8.41 -3.31
N TYR A 306 9.57 8.09 -4.38
CA TYR A 306 8.94 7.52 -5.58
C TYR A 306 8.99 5.99 -5.53
N SER A 307 7.88 5.34 -5.89
CA SER A 307 7.65 3.91 -5.66
C SER A 307 7.38 3.11 -6.95
N PRO A 308 8.37 2.92 -7.84
CA PRO A 308 8.15 2.17 -9.08
C PRO A 308 7.94 0.67 -8.81
N HIS A 309 7.08 0.05 -9.62
CA HIS A 309 6.99 -1.41 -9.74
C HIS A 309 7.74 -1.88 -10.99
N ASP A 310 8.42 -3.03 -10.91
CA ASP A 310 9.06 -3.67 -12.07
C ASP A 310 8.97 -5.20 -11.96
N TYR A 311 8.63 -5.86 -13.06
CA TYR A 311 8.39 -7.30 -13.09
C TYR A 311 9.14 -8.03 -14.23
N GLY A 312 9.19 -9.36 -14.10
CA GLY A 312 9.85 -10.25 -15.05
C GLY A 312 8.92 -10.82 -16.13
N PRO A 313 9.49 -11.50 -17.14
CA PRO A 313 8.75 -12.05 -18.28
C PRO A 313 7.67 -13.10 -17.94
N LEU A 314 7.65 -13.65 -16.72
CA LEU A 314 6.58 -14.56 -16.28
C LEU A 314 5.31 -13.85 -15.79
N VAL A 315 5.40 -12.56 -15.42
CA VAL A 315 4.20 -11.74 -15.15
C VAL A 315 3.63 -11.24 -16.48
N PHE A 316 4.47 -10.63 -17.32
CA PHE A 316 4.11 -10.33 -18.71
C PHE A 316 5.33 -10.33 -19.63
N GLN A 317 5.20 -10.92 -20.83
CA GLN A 317 6.24 -10.91 -21.85
C GLN A 317 6.24 -9.55 -22.56
N GLN A 318 6.89 -8.56 -21.94
CA GLN A 318 7.06 -7.21 -22.48
C GLN A 318 8.01 -7.19 -23.70
N PRO A 319 7.89 -6.20 -24.61
CA PRO A 319 8.73 -6.13 -25.82
C PRO A 319 10.24 -6.04 -25.56
N TRP A 320 10.66 -5.45 -24.43
CA TRP A 320 12.08 -5.38 -24.03
C TRP A 320 12.67 -6.72 -23.55
N PHE A 321 11.85 -7.76 -23.39
CA PHE A 321 12.31 -9.13 -23.17
C PHE A 321 12.37 -9.98 -24.46
N GLU A 322 12.10 -9.40 -25.63
CA GLU A 322 12.29 -10.06 -26.92
C GLU A 322 13.76 -10.04 -27.36
N GLY A 323 14.25 -11.16 -27.89
CA GLY A 323 15.63 -11.27 -28.38
C GLY A 323 16.70 -11.26 -27.28
N ASP A 324 17.87 -10.71 -27.60
CA ASP A 324 19.02 -10.62 -26.70
C ASP A 324 18.97 -9.33 -25.86
N TRP A 325 18.53 -9.48 -24.61
CA TRP A 325 18.53 -8.42 -23.58
C TRP A 325 19.47 -8.78 -22.42
N ASP A 326 19.91 -7.80 -21.63
CA ASP A 326 20.59 -8.01 -20.36
C ASP A 326 20.35 -6.83 -19.39
N ARG A 327 21.05 -6.80 -18.24
CA ARG A 327 20.94 -5.70 -17.27
C ARG A 327 21.24 -4.33 -17.90
N SER A 328 22.20 -4.24 -18.84
CA SER A 328 22.57 -2.97 -19.48
C SER A 328 21.52 -2.47 -20.46
N THR A 329 20.80 -3.36 -21.14
CA THR A 329 19.66 -2.95 -21.99
C THR A 329 18.46 -2.55 -21.15
N LEU A 330 18.19 -3.25 -20.04
CA LEU A 330 17.12 -2.87 -19.10
C LEU A 330 17.40 -1.53 -18.43
N GLU A 331 18.62 -1.28 -17.94
CA GLU A 331 19.05 0.01 -17.40
C GLU A 331 18.92 1.14 -18.45
N ARG A 332 19.28 0.88 -19.71
CA ARG A 332 19.26 1.91 -20.78
C ARG A 332 17.86 2.23 -21.29
N ASP A 333 17.05 1.19 -21.55
CA ASP A 333 15.83 1.32 -22.35
C ASP A 333 14.55 1.32 -21.51
N VAL A 334 14.59 0.76 -20.29
CA VAL A 334 13.44 0.59 -19.39
C VAL A 334 13.64 1.40 -18.11
N TRP A 335 14.45 0.89 -17.18
CA TRP A 335 14.57 1.44 -15.83
C TRP A 335 15.10 2.87 -15.82
N GLY A 336 16.19 3.14 -16.55
CA GLY A 336 16.83 4.45 -16.72
C GLY A 336 15.82 5.56 -17.01
N PRO A 337 15.15 5.52 -18.17
CA PRO A 337 14.23 6.58 -18.59
C PRO A 337 12.85 6.53 -17.93
N ASN A 338 12.45 5.42 -17.29
CA ASN A 338 11.15 5.34 -16.61
C ASN A 338 11.22 5.83 -15.15
N TRP A 339 12.23 5.43 -14.36
CA TRP A 339 12.28 5.72 -12.92
C TRP A 339 13.69 5.89 -12.32
N LEU A 340 14.70 5.15 -12.80
CA LEU A 340 16.05 5.12 -12.22
C LEU A 340 16.78 6.47 -12.32
N TYR A 341 16.43 7.32 -13.30
CA TYR A 341 16.95 8.68 -13.42
C TYR A 341 16.71 9.52 -12.15
N LEU A 342 15.62 9.29 -11.41
CA LEU A 342 15.30 10.03 -10.17
C LEU A 342 16.39 9.82 -9.11
N HIS A 343 16.83 8.57 -8.95
CA HIS A 343 17.92 8.22 -8.06
C HIS A 343 19.28 8.66 -8.61
N GLN A 344 19.56 8.45 -9.91
CA GLN A 344 20.84 8.81 -10.53
C GLN A 344 21.11 10.33 -10.54
N ASN A 345 20.06 11.14 -10.71
CA ASN A 345 20.16 12.61 -10.75
C ASN A 345 20.11 13.25 -9.34
N ASN A 346 20.05 12.45 -8.27
CA ASN A 346 19.85 12.92 -6.90
C ASN A 346 18.57 13.75 -6.71
N THR A 347 17.50 13.38 -7.42
CA THR A 347 16.20 14.08 -7.40
C THR A 347 15.34 13.66 -6.22
N ALA A 348 15.24 12.35 -5.97
CA ALA A 348 14.44 11.75 -4.90
C ALA A 348 14.90 10.29 -4.66
N PRO A 349 14.68 9.72 -3.47
CA PRO A 349 14.89 8.30 -3.26
C PRO A 349 13.85 7.45 -3.99
N LEU A 350 14.23 6.20 -4.22
CA LEU A 350 13.36 5.15 -4.74
C LEU A 350 13.14 4.08 -3.68
N LEU A 351 11.91 3.59 -3.59
CA LEU A 351 11.56 2.31 -2.98
C LEU A 351 10.85 1.47 -4.04
N ILE A 352 11.44 0.38 -4.52
CA ILE A 352 10.75 -0.50 -5.49
C ILE A 352 9.65 -1.26 -4.76
N GLY A 353 8.40 -0.78 -4.88
CA GLY A 353 7.24 -1.22 -4.12
C GLY A 353 6.94 -2.71 -4.33
N GLU A 354 7.09 -3.16 -5.57
CA GLU A 354 6.99 -4.56 -5.94
C GLU A 354 8.04 -4.95 -6.98
N TRP A 355 8.71 -6.07 -6.69
CA TRP A 355 9.49 -6.86 -7.65
C TRP A 355 9.47 -8.33 -7.18
N GLY A 356 9.26 -9.27 -8.09
CA GLY A 356 9.00 -10.65 -7.71
C GLY A 356 8.93 -11.64 -8.87
N GLY A 357 8.90 -12.94 -8.54
CA GLY A 357 8.75 -13.96 -9.57
C GLY A 357 9.10 -15.39 -9.14
N PHE A 358 8.79 -16.34 -10.02
CA PHE A 358 9.30 -17.71 -9.94
C PHE A 358 10.77 -17.79 -10.38
N LEU A 359 11.51 -18.74 -9.78
CA LEU A 359 12.84 -19.13 -10.24
C LEU A 359 12.70 -20.20 -11.34
N ASP A 360 13.01 -19.83 -12.58
CA ASP A 360 12.81 -20.66 -13.78
C ASP A 360 14.12 -21.23 -14.36
N ASN A 361 15.28 -20.88 -13.79
CA ASN A 361 16.61 -21.07 -14.39
C ASN A 361 16.73 -20.48 -15.82
N GLY A 362 15.91 -19.46 -16.13
CA GLY A 362 15.67 -18.94 -17.47
C GLY A 362 15.55 -17.42 -17.50
N PRO A 363 14.76 -16.85 -18.42
CA PRO A 363 14.57 -15.41 -18.58
C PRO A 363 14.10 -14.71 -17.30
N ASN A 364 13.25 -15.34 -16.47
CA ASN A 364 12.70 -14.68 -15.29
C ASN A 364 13.73 -14.58 -14.16
N GLU A 365 14.46 -15.65 -13.89
CA GLU A 365 15.54 -15.69 -12.91
C GLU A 365 16.73 -14.80 -13.35
N LYS A 366 16.94 -14.65 -14.66
CA LYS A 366 17.91 -13.69 -15.21
C LYS A 366 17.50 -12.24 -14.91
N TRP A 367 16.21 -11.89 -15.08
CA TRP A 367 15.71 -10.55 -14.75
C TRP A 367 15.74 -10.31 -13.23
N LEU A 368 15.29 -11.28 -12.41
CA LEU A 368 15.35 -11.20 -10.94
C LEU A 368 16.77 -10.91 -10.43
N LYS A 369 17.78 -11.56 -11.00
CA LYS A 369 19.20 -11.30 -10.66
C LYS A 369 19.65 -9.92 -11.14
N ALA A 370 19.27 -9.50 -12.34
CA ALA A 370 19.62 -8.19 -12.88
C ALA A 370 19.07 -7.04 -12.01
N LEU A 371 17.79 -7.11 -11.62
CA LEU A 371 17.16 -6.08 -10.79
C LEU A 371 17.67 -6.11 -9.35
N ARG A 372 17.86 -7.30 -8.75
CA ARG A 372 18.53 -7.45 -7.45
C ARG A 372 19.92 -6.81 -7.44
N ASP A 373 20.71 -7.06 -8.48
CA ASP A 373 22.08 -6.53 -8.53
C ASP A 373 22.07 -5.00 -8.71
N LEU A 374 21.11 -4.44 -9.46
CA LEU A 374 20.87 -2.99 -9.50
C LEU A 374 20.51 -2.43 -8.11
N ILE A 375 19.56 -3.06 -7.42
CA ILE A 375 19.12 -2.70 -6.06
C ILE A 375 20.30 -2.64 -5.09
N VAL A 376 21.17 -3.66 -5.12
CA VAL A 376 22.36 -3.75 -4.25
C VAL A 376 23.40 -2.69 -4.62
N ASP A 377 23.72 -2.54 -5.90
CA ASP A 377 24.76 -1.59 -6.37
C ASP A 377 24.41 -0.13 -6.05
N ASN A 378 23.12 0.22 -6.04
CA ASN A 378 22.63 1.59 -5.82
C ASN A 378 22.01 1.80 -4.42
N ARG A 379 21.90 0.75 -3.60
CA ARG A 379 21.19 0.75 -2.30
C ARG A 379 19.76 1.32 -2.39
N ILE A 380 19.06 0.97 -3.46
CA ILE A 380 17.65 1.34 -3.68
C ILE A 380 16.80 0.55 -2.67
N SER A 381 15.88 1.22 -1.97
CA SER A 381 14.96 0.55 -1.05
C SER A 381 13.98 -0.35 -1.83
N GLN A 382 13.44 -1.38 -1.22
CA GLN A 382 12.56 -2.34 -1.92
C GLN A 382 11.64 -3.12 -0.99
N THR A 383 10.51 -3.57 -1.53
CA THR A 383 9.68 -4.63 -0.94
C THR A 383 9.44 -5.76 -1.95
N PHE A 384 9.93 -6.96 -1.64
CA PHE A 384 9.80 -8.12 -2.53
C PHE A 384 8.34 -8.60 -2.60
N TRP A 385 7.83 -8.87 -3.81
CA TRP A 385 6.51 -9.47 -4.01
C TRP A 385 6.63 -11.01 -4.17
N CYS A 386 6.13 -11.81 -3.24
CA CYS A 386 5.55 -11.47 -1.94
C CYS A 386 5.94 -12.52 -0.88
N LEU A 387 5.51 -12.33 0.36
CA LEU A 387 5.59 -13.38 1.40
C LEU A 387 4.69 -14.56 1.01
N ASN A 388 3.49 -14.25 0.55
CA ASN A 388 2.38 -15.15 0.30
C ASN A 388 2.69 -16.18 -0.81
N PRO A 389 2.44 -17.48 -0.62
CA PRO A 389 2.60 -18.49 -1.67
C PRO A 389 1.56 -18.38 -2.80
N ASN A 390 0.46 -17.64 -2.59
CA ASN A 390 -0.73 -17.66 -3.44
C ASN A 390 -0.88 -16.45 -4.39
N SER A 391 0.19 -15.69 -4.69
CA SER A 391 0.26 -15.01 -5.99
C SER A 391 0.38 -16.07 -7.09
N GLY A 392 -0.39 -15.94 -8.18
CA GLY A 392 -0.47 -16.95 -9.24
C GLY A 392 0.67 -16.91 -10.25
N ASP A 393 1.31 -15.75 -10.41
CA ASP A 393 2.32 -15.38 -11.40
C ASP A 393 3.73 -15.24 -10.82
N THR A 394 3.86 -15.00 -9.50
CA THR A 394 5.16 -14.96 -8.81
C THR A 394 5.36 -16.02 -7.73
N GLY A 395 4.28 -16.57 -7.18
CA GLY A 395 4.30 -17.26 -5.88
C GLY A 395 4.85 -16.34 -4.79
N GLY A 396 5.50 -16.89 -3.76
CA GLY A 396 6.13 -16.07 -2.72
C GLY A 396 7.35 -16.69 -2.07
N LEU A 397 7.76 -16.12 -0.93
CA LEU A 397 8.86 -16.61 -0.08
C LEU A 397 8.45 -17.78 0.83
N LEU A 398 7.15 -18.04 0.98
CA LEU A 398 6.61 -19.23 1.64
C LEU A 398 6.18 -20.29 0.61
N GLY A 399 6.10 -21.54 1.05
CA GLY A 399 5.38 -22.62 0.39
C GLY A 399 3.88 -22.60 0.72
N TYR A 400 3.09 -23.38 -0.03
CA TYR A 400 1.62 -23.44 0.11
C TYR A 400 1.11 -24.00 1.46
N ASP A 401 1.98 -24.53 2.32
CA ASP A 401 1.65 -24.87 3.71
C ASP A 401 1.55 -23.65 4.63
N TRP A 402 2.04 -22.48 4.18
CA TRP A 402 2.19 -21.24 4.94
C TRP A 402 3.13 -21.36 6.15
N ALA A 403 4.08 -22.30 6.11
CA ALA A 403 5.02 -22.56 7.20
C ALA A 403 6.46 -22.81 6.72
N THR A 404 6.63 -23.49 5.58
CA THR A 404 7.95 -23.73 4.99
C THR A 404 8.37 -22.54 4.14
N TRP A 405 9.63 -22.11 4.23
CA TRP A 405 10.19 -21.06 3.38
C TRP A 405 10.77 -21.64 2.09
N ASP A 406 10.61 -20.93 0.98
CA ASP A 406 11.36 -21.16 -0.26
C ASP A 406 12.79 -20.63 -0.06
N GLU A 407 13.67 -21.49 0.44
CA GLU A 407 15.08 -21.14 0.69
C GLU A 407 15.84 -20.78 -0.60
N ALA A 408 15.39 -21.20 -1.78
CA ALA A 408 16.02 -20.82 -3.04
C ALA A 408 15.66 -19.37 -3.43
N LYS A 409 14.39 -19.00 -3.31
CA LYS A 409 13.92 -17.63 -3.54
C LYS A 409 14.44 -16.67 -2.45
N TYR A 410 14.46 -17.10 -1.19
CA TYR A 410 15.11 -16.34 -0.12
C TYR A 410 16.62 -16.18 -0.35
N ALA A 411 17.33 -17.20 -0.85
CA ALA A 411 18.74 -17.06 -1.23
C ALA A 411 18.97 -16.08 -2.41
N LEU A 412 17.99 -15.93 -3.31
CA LEU A 412 18.02 -14.87 -4.32
C LEU A 412 17.79 -13.49 -3.69
N LEU A 413 16.85 -13.33 -2.76
CA LEU A 413 16.54 -12.05 -2.11
C LEU A 413 17.63 -11.58 -1.14
N LYS A 414 18.23 -12.49 -0.36
CA LYS A 414 19.13 -12.17 0.77
C LYS A 414 20.25 -11.15 0.49
N PRO A 415 20.91 -11.12 -0.69
CA PRO A 415 21.90 -10.08 -1.01
C PRO A 415 21.33 -8.64 -0.99
N ALA A 416 20.03 -8.47 -1.26
CA ALA A 416 19.30 -7.20 -1.26
C ALA A 416 18.58 -6.90 0.07
N LEU A 417 19.01 -7.54 1.17
CA LEU A 417 18.56 -7.25 2.53
C LEU A 417 19.67 -6.55 3.32
N TRP A 418 19.32 -5.50 4.07
CA TRP A 418 20.30 -4.66 4.75
C TRP A 418 21.07 -5.45 5.81
N GLN A 419 22.37 -5.61 5.57
CA GLN A 419 23.31 -6.31 6.44
C GLN A 419 24.53 -5.44 6.74
N GLU A 420 25.00 -5.49 7.98
CA GLU A 420 26.29 -4.97 8.42
C GLU A 420 27.04 -6.08 9.17
N ASN A 421 28.29 -6.36 8.79
CA ASN A 421 29.14 -7.39 9.43
C ASN A 421 28.47 -8.79 9.63
N GLY A 422 27.55 -9.16 8.74
CA GLY A 422 26.82 -10.43 8.80
C GLY A 422 25.61 -10.45 9.75
N LYS A 423 25.20 -9.30 10.27
CA LYS A 423 23.94 -9.07 11.00
C LYS A 423 22.97 -8.30 10.12
N PHE A 424 21.67 -8.58 10.23
CA PHE A 424 20.64 -7.77 9.60
C PHE A 424 20.36 -6.49 10.40
N VAL A 425 19.95 -5.41 9.73
CA VAL A 425 19.78 -4.10 10.36
C VAL A 425 18.30 -3.74 10.46
N SER A 426 17.85 -3.43 11.67
CA SER A 426 16.51 -2.86 11.91
C SER A 426 16.44 -1.40 11.45
N LEU A 427 15.23 -0.93 11.17
CA LEU A 427 14.93 0.51 11.02
C LEU A 427 14.61 1.18 12.37
N ASP A 428 14.61 0.40 13.45
CA ASP A 428 14.31 0.83 14.81
C ASP A 428 15.59 1.20 15.58
N HIS A 429 15.59 2.28 16.34
CA HIS A 429 16.76 2.70 17.12
C HIS A 429 17.00 1.82 18.35
N GLU A 430 15.97 1.25 18.98
CA GLU A 430 16.08 0.50 20.23
C GLU A 430 15.98 -1.02 20.03
N VAL A 431 15.07 -1.48 19.15
CA VAL A 431 14.76 -2.89 18.94
C VAL A 431 15.63 -3.48 17.82
N PRO A 432 16.56 -4.40 18.10
CA PRO A 432 17.34 -5.05 17.05
C PRO A 432 16.47 -5.99 16.22
N LEU A 433 16.76 -6.12 14.92
CA LEU A 433 15.90 -6.90 14.03
C LEU A 433 15.87 -8.38 14.46
N GLY A 434 14.67 -8.91 14.72
CA GLY A 434 14.44 -10.19 15.38
C GLY A 434 14.05 -10.06 16.86
N GLY A 435 13.91 -8.84 17.36
CA GLY A 435 13.43 -8.52 18.70
C GLY A 435 14.49 -8.60 19.80
N ALA A 436 14.07 -8.30 21.04
CA ALA A 436 14.95 -8.28 22.20
C ALA A 436 15.76 -9.59 22.37
N GLY A 437 17.09 -9.47 22.37
CA GLY A 437 18.01 -10.62 22.42
C GLY A 437 18.26 -11.31 21.07
N SER A 438 17.92 -10.66 19.95
CA SER A 438 18.21 -11.16 18.60
C SER A 438 19.68 -11.58 18.44
N THR A 439 19.87 -12.73 17.79
CA THR A 439 21.20 -13.23 17.42
C THR A 439 21.49 -13.06 15.93
N THR A 440 20.53 -12.59 15.14
CA THR A 440 20.61 -12.42 13.68
C THR A 440 20.66 -10.96 13.24
N GLY A 441 20.17 -10.02 14.06
CA GLY A 441 20.14 -8.60 13.72
C GLY A 441 20.62 -7.67 14.83
N ILE A 442 20.62 -6.38 14.52
CA ILE A 442 21.05 -5.23 15.35
C ILE A 442 20.08 -4.04 15.15
N SER A 443 20.09 -3.05 16.04
CA SER A 443 19.30 -1.81 15.91
C SER A 443 20.08 -0.71 15.16
N LEU A 444 19.44 0.43 14.84
CA LEU A 444 20.16 1.60 14.31
C LEU A 444 21.16 2.17 15.33
N SER A 445 20.84 2.16 16.64
CA SER A 445 21.78 2.60 17.69
C SER A 445 23.00 1.68 17.81
N ASP A 446 22.85 0.38 17.59
CA ASP A 446 23.99 -0.56 17.51
C ASP A 446 24.87 -0.28 16.28
N LEU A 447 24.27 0.13 15.16
CA LEU A 447 24.97 0.41 13.90
C LEU A 447 25.72 1.75 13.91
N TYR A 448 25.02 2.83 14.27
CA TYR A 448 25.54 4.21 14.19
C TYR A 448 26.05 4.76 15.50
N GLY A 449 25.80 4.07 16.62
CA GLY A 449 26.00 4.57 17.98
C GLY A 449 24.82 5.44 18.44
N THR A 450 24.70 5.63 19.75
CA THR A 450 23.77 6.61 20.33
C THR A 450 24.29 8.02 20.05
N GLY A 451 23.70 8.69 19.04
CA GLY A 451 24.02 10.07 18.63
C GLY A 451 23.62 11.13 19.66
#